data_AF-A0AAP0DPL1-F1
#
_entry.id   AF-A0AAP0DPL1-F1
#
_cell.length_a   1.000
_cell.length_b   1.000
_cell.length_c   1.000
_cell.angle_alpha   90.00
_cell.angle_beta   90.00
_cell.angle_gamma   90.00
#
_symmetry.space_group_name_H-M   'P 1'
#
loop_
_entity.id
_entity.type
_entity.pdbx_description
1 polymer ?
#
loop_
_entity_poly.entity_id
_entity_poly.type
_entity_poly.pdbx_seq_one_letter_code
_entity_poly.pdbx_strand_id
1 'polypeptide(L)'
;MASVVKNVLKSIRERGLLTFARDLREEGFLYLTLFAVISQVGILYRIVLLMGIFCKQTKIHNIGATLIGVDKFGNKYYQKLEGTQYGRHRWVEYASKDRYNASQVPPEWHGWLHFITDHTGDELLMLKPKRYGLDHKENFSGEGDEYIYHSKGHTLHPGQRDWTRYQSWQPTKTQ
;
A
#
# COMPACT_ATOMS: atom_id res chain seq x y z
N MET A 1 -20.17 -11.78 -18.16
CA MET A 1 -21.25 -10.77 -17.95
C MET A 1 -22.44 -11.33 -17.19
N ALA A 2 -23.10 -12.39 -17.67
CA ALA A 2 -24.30 -12.94 -17.02
C ALA A 2 -24.09 -13.47 -15.58
N SER A 3 -22.94 -14.08 -15.27
CA SER A 3 -22.63 -14.55 -13.91
C SER A 3 -22.43 -13.41 -12.91
N VAL A 4 -21.79 -12.33 -13.35
CA VAL A 4 -21.55 -11.13 -12.52
C VAL A 4 -22.86 -10.44 -12.19
N VAL A 5 -23.73 -10.24 -13.18
CA VAL A 5 -25.06 -9.65 -12.98
C VAL A 5 -25.90 -10.51 -12.02
N LYS A 6 -25.84 -11.84 -12.14
CA LYS A 6 -26.51 -12.77 -11.23
C LYS A 6 -25.96 -12.68 -9.80
N ASN A 7 -24.65 -12.60 -9.62
CA ASN A 7 -24.01 -12.45 -8.30
C ASN A 7 -24.33 -11.09 -7.67
N VAL A 8 -24.39 -10.01 -8.46
CA VAL A 8 -24.78 -8.68 -8.00
C VAL A 8 -26.24 -8.65 -7.57
N LEU A 9 -27.16 -9.18 -8.39
CA LEU A 9 -28.58 -9.30 -8.04
C LEU A 9 -28.79 -10.16 -6.79
N LYS A 10 -28.03 -11.25 -6.65
CA LYS A 10 -28.04 -12.09 -5.45
C LYS A 10 -27.56 -11.32 -4.22
N SER A 11 -26.46 -10.57 -4.32
CA SER A 11 -25.92 -9.74 -3.23
C SER A 11 -26.90 -8.63 -2.80
N ILE A 12 -27.52 -7.93 -3.77
CA ILE A 12 -28.55 -6.91 -3.50
C ILE A 12 -29.76 -7.53 -2.79
N ARG A 13 -30.17 -8.74 -3.19
CA ARG A 13 -31.28 -9.47 -2.58
C ARG A 13 -30.96 -9.93 -1.15
N GLU A 14 -29.73 -10.35 -0.88
CA GLU A 14 -29.32 -10.89 0.43
C GLU A 14 -28.99 -9.80 1.46
N ARG A 15 -28.36 -8.69 1.04
CA ARG A 15 -27.85 -7.65 1.94
C ARG A 15 -28.69 -6.36 1.95
N GLY A 16 -29.60 -6.22 0.98
CA GLY A 16 -30.38 -5.01 0.74
C GLY A 16 -29.62 -3.96 -0.07
N LEU A 17 -30.37 -3.19 -0.88
CA LEU A 17 -29.81 -2.20 -1.82
C LEU A 17 -29.00 -1.10 -1.11
N LEU A 18 -29.45 -0.64 0.06
CA LEU A 18 -28.80 0.41 0.83
C LEU A 18 -27.44 -0.03 1.38
N THR A 19 -27.38 -1.22 1.97
CA THR A 19 -26.13 -1.81 2.48
C THR A 19 -25.15 -2.07 1.33
N PHE A 20 -25.65 -2.59 0.20
CA PHE A 20 -24.85 -2.80 -1.00
C PHE A 20 -24.30 -1.48 -1.56
N ALA A 21 -25.10 -0.41 -1.59
CA ALA A 21 -24.64 0.90 -2.02
C ALA A 21 -23.61 1.51 -1.06
N ARG A 22 -23.76 1.29 0.25
CA ARG A 22 -22.77 1.68 1.26
C ARG A 22 -21.46 0.90 1.08
N ASP A 23 -21.54 -0.41 0.89
CA ASP A 23 -20.37 -1.26 0.63
C ASP A 23 -19.63 -0.79 -0.62
N LEU A 24 -20.33 -0.45 -1.71
CA LEU A 24 -19.71 0.12 -2.92
C LEU A 24 -19.03 1.47 -2.67
N ARG A 25 -19.58 2.30 -1.77
CA ARG A 25 -18.97 3.57 -1.36
C ARG A 25 -17.69 3.34 -0.56
N GLU A 26 -17.75 2.46 0.43
CA GLU A 26 -16.62 2.10 1.30
C GLU A 26 -15.52 1.36 0.52
N GLU A 27 -15.90 0.52 -0.43
CA GLU A 27 -15.01 -0.12 -1.40
C GLU A 27 -14.43 0.84 -2.44
N GLY A 28 -14.76 2.14 -2.39
CA GLY A 28 -14.13 3.18 -3.20
C GLY A 28 -14.49 3.14 -4.69
N PHE A 29 -15.46 2.32 -5.09
CA PHE A 29 -15.98 2.30 -6.46
C PHE A 29 -16.57 3.67 -6.86
N LEU A 30 -17.07 4.44 -5.89
CA LEU A 30 -17.58 5.79 -6.13
C LEU A 30 -16.48 6.86 -6.24
N TYR A 31 -15.35 6.72 -5.54
CA TYR A 31 -14.19 7.60 -5.72
C TYR A 31 -13.67 7.53 -7.16
N LEU A 32 -13.64 6.32 -7.72
CA LEU A 32 -13.27 6.01 -9.11
C LEU A 32 -14.20 6.64 -10.17
N THR A 33 -15.43 7.01 -9.82
CA THR A 33 -16.39 7.67 -10.71
C THR A 33 -16.48 9.17 -10.48
N LEU A 34 -16.38 9.63 -9.24
CA LEU A 34 -16.48 11.06 -8.89
C LEU A 34 -15.27 11.86 -9.38
N PHE A 35 -14.06 11.30 -9.27
CA PHE A 35 -12.83 11.93 -9.77
C PHE A 35 -12.79 12.05 -11.30
N ALA A 36 -13.46 11.14 -12.01
CA ALA A 36 -13.55 11.19 -13.47
C ALA A 36 -14.44 12.33 -13.99
N VAL A 37 -15.40 12.80 -13.18
CA VAL A 37 -16.33 13.89 -13.54
C VAL A 37 -15.72 15.27 -13.25
N ILE A 38 -14.85 15.39 -12.24
CA ILE A 38 -14.28 16.68 -11.81
C ILE A 38 -12.98 17.01 -12.59
N SER A 39 -12.28 16.01 -13.13
CA SER A 39 -10.94 16.14 -13.73
C SER A 39 -10.94 16.38 -15.26
N GLN A 40 -11.82 17.23 -15.78
CA GLN A 40 -11.91 17.52 -17.23
C GLN A 40 -10.98 18.63 -17.74
N VAL A 41 -10.09 19.20 -16.90
CA VAL A 41 -9.25 20.34 -17.27
C VAL A 41 -7.77 20.14 -16.90
N GLY A 42 -6.88 20.12 -17.91
CA GLY A 42 -5.42 20.33 -17.77
C GLY A 42 -4.55 19.11 -17.43
N ILE A 43 -3.23 19.18 -17.69
CA ILE A 43 -2.22 18.09 -17.66
C ILE A 43 -2.29 17.15 -16.43
N LEU A 44 -2.77 17.65 -15.28
CA LEU A 44 -3.07 16.85 -14.08
C LEU A 44 -4.08 15.71 -14.34
N TYR A 45 -5.00 15.89 -15.31
CA TYR A 45 -5.99 14.88 -15.72
C TYR A 45 -5.34 13.57 -16.09
N ARG A 46 -4.16 13.61 -16.74
CA ARG A 46 -3.55 12.41 -17.32
C ARG A 46 -2.95 11.53 -16.23
N ILE A 47 -2.42 12.12 -15.17
CA ILE A 47 -1.87 11.41 -14.00
C ILE A 47 -3.01 10.84 -13.16
N VAL A 48 -4.03 11.65 -12.88
CA VAL A 48 -5.19 11.26 -12.05
C VAL A 48 -6.04 10.18 -12.74
N LEU A 49 -6.28 10.30 -14.05
CA LEU A 49 -6.98 9.29 -14.85
C LEU A 49 -6.22 7.97 -14.88
N LEU A 50 -4.89 8.00 -14.99
CA LEU A 50 -4.06 6.79 -14.98
C LEU A 50 -4.16 6.07 -13.62
N MET A 51 -4.08 6.80 -12.51
CA MET A 51 -4.29 6.24 -11.16
C MET A 51 -5.68 5.62 -10.98
N GLY A 52 -6.73 6.28 -11.50
CA GLY A 52 -8.10 5.76 -11.46
C GLY A 52 -8.32 4.52 -12.34
N ILE A 53 -7.64 4.42 -13.49
CA ILE A 53 -7.71 3.24 -14.37
C ILE A 53 -7.05 2.03 -13.70
N PHE A 54 -5.90 2.21 -13.05
CA PHE A 54 -5.20 1.11 -12.37
C PHE A 54 -6.02 0.49 -11.23
N CYS A 55 -6.67 1.31 -10.40
CA CYS A 55 -7.54 0.82 -9.32
C CYS A 55 -8.84 0.19 -9.85
N LYS A 56 -9.38 0.64 -10.99
CA LYS A 56 -10.47 -0.07 -11.69
C LYS A 56 -10.02 -1.42 -12.22
N GLN A 57 -8.80 -1.50 -12.75
CA GLN A 57 -8.26 -2.73 -13.33
C GLN A 57 -8.08 -3.82 -12.27
N THR A 58 -7.57 -3.50 -11.08
CA THR A 58 -7.46 -4.48 -9.97
C THR A 58 -8.82 -5.01 -9.55
N LYS A 59 -9.85 -4.15 -9.47
CA LYS A 59 -11.23 -4.59 -9.19
C LYS A 59 -11.80 -5.51 -10.26
N ILE A 60 -11.43 -5.34 -11.53
CA ILE A 60 -11.81 -6.29 -12.60
C ILE A 60 -11.06 -7.62 -12.42
N HIS A 61 -9.77 -7.59 -12.09
CA HIS A 61 -8.98 -8.78 -11.82
C HIS A 61 -9.51 -9.60 -10.64
N ASN A 62 -10.05 -8.93 -9.61
CA ASN A 62 -10.68 -9.57 -8.46
C ASN A 62 -11.87 -10.46 -8.85
N ILE A 63 -12.51 -10.23 -10.01
CA ILE A 63 -13.60 -11.06 -10.49
C ILE A 63 -13.08 -12.46 -10.85
N GLY A 64 -13.38 -13.43 -9.99
CA GLY A 64 -12.92 -14.81 -10.11
C GLY A 64 -11.50 -15.04 -9.55
N ALA A 65 -10.98 -14.12 -8.73
CA ALA A 65 -9.77 -14.33 -7.95
C ALA A 65 -10.10 -14.88 -6.55
N THR A 66 -9.15 -15.61 -5.97
CA THR A 66 -9.22 -16.12 -4.60
C THR A 66 -8.48 -15.18 -3.66
N LEU A 67 -9.09 -14.86 -2.51
CA LEU A 67 -8.43 -14.11 -1.45
C LEU A 67 -7.56 -15.07 -0.65
N ILE A 68 -6.25 -14.81 -0.60
CA ILE A 68 -5.28 -15.65 0.10
C ILE A 68 -5.09 -15.19 1.54
N GLY A 69 -5.00 -13.88 1.77
CA GLY A 69 -4.81 -13.33 3.11
C GLY A 69 -4.96 -11.82 3.16
N VAL A 70 -4.94 -11.30 4.39
CA VAL A 70 -5.03 -9.88 4.68
C VAL A 70 -3.94 -9.53 5.68
N ASP A 71 -3.12 -8.53 5.38
CA ASP A 71 -2.09 -8.09 6.31
C ASP A 71 -2.64 -7.21 7.44
N LYS A 72 -1.75 -6.88 8.39
CA LYS A 72 -2.06 -6.00 9.52
C LYS A 72 -2.46 -4.57 9.14
N PHE A 73 -2.11 -4.12 7.93
CA PHE A 73 -2.46 -2.80 7.40
C PHE A 73 -3.79 -2.81 6.65
N GLY A 74 -4.39 -3.99 6.48
CA GLY A 74 -5.65 -4.18 5.76
C GLY A 74 -5.48 -4.37 4.25
N ASN A 75 -4.25 -4.52 3.75
CA ASN A 75 -4.03 -4.85 2.34
C ASN A 75 -4.44 -6.30 2.08
N LYS A 76 -5.15 -6.53 0.98
CA LYS A 76 -5.72 -7.82 0.62
C LYS A 76 -4.91 -8.45 -0.50
N TYR A 77 -4.49 -9.69 -0.33
CA TYR A 77 -3.66 -10.42 -1.29
C TYR A 77 -4.50 -11.43 -2.06
N TYR A 78 -4.49 -11.31 -3.38
CA TYR A 78 -5.30 -12.13 -4.27
C TYR A 78 -4.44 -13.00 -5.16
N GLN A 79 -4.95 -14.21 -5.44
CA GLN A 79 -4.36 -15.12 -6.41
C GLN A 79 -5.42 -15.63 -7.39
N LYS A 80 -5.03 -15.74 -8.66
CA LYS A 80 -5.83 -16.35 -9.72
C LYS A 80 -4.93 -17.20 -10.60
N LEU A 81 -4.97 -18.52 -10.44
CA LEU A 81 -4.11 -19.43 -11.19
C LEU A 81 -4.64 -19.71 -12.61
N GLU A 82 -5.96 -19.70 -12.79
CA GLU A 82 -6.60 -20.06 -14.05
C GLU A 82 -6.96 -18.82 -14.90
N GLY A 83 -6.68 -18.90 -16.20
CA GLY A 83 -7.11 -17.88 -17.18
C GLY A 83 -6.38 -16.55 -17.09
N THR A 84 -5.24 -16.48 -16.39
CA THR A 84 -4.38 -15.29 -16.31
C THR A 84 -2.97 -15.56 -16.80
N GLN A 85 -2.35 -14.55 -17.40
CA GLN A 85 -0.96 -14.59 -17.82
C GLN A 85 -0.01 -14.83 -16.63
N TYR A 86 1.02 -15.65 -16.83
CA TYR A 86 2.08 -15.84 -15.84
C TYR A 86 2.70 -14.49 -15.44
N GLY A 87 2.99 -14.32 -14.15
CA GLY A 87 3.40 -13.04 -13.54
C GLY A 87 2.27 -12.08 -13.16
N ARG A 88 1.03 -12.26 -13.66
CA ARG A 88 -0.15 -11.44 -13.27
C ARG A 88 -1.15 -12.18 -12.38
N HIS A 89 -0.79 -13.38 -11.94
CA HIS A 89 -1.67 -14.26 -11.17
C HIS A 89 -1.66 -13.95 -9.66
N ARG A 90 -0.77 -13.08 -9.17
CA ARG A 90 -0.75 -12.56 -7.80
C ARG A 90 -0.77 -11.04 -7.84
N TRP A 91 -1.57 -10.42 -7.00
CA TRP A 91 -1.57 -8.97 -6.81
C TRP A 91 -2.07 -8.61 -5.42
N VAL A 92 -1.85 -7.36 -5.04
CA VAL A 92 -2.33 -6.77 -3.79
C VAL A 92 -3.34 -5.67 -4.08
N GLU A 93 -4.41 -5.63 -3.29
CA GLU A 93 -5.30 -4.48 -3.18
C GLU A 93 -4.97 -3.74 -1.87
N TYR A 94 -4.42 -2.53 -1.99
CA TYR A 94 -4.09 -1.70 -0.83
C TYR A 94 -5.34 -1.25 -0.10
N ALA A 95 -5.25 -1.14 1.23
CA ALA A 95 -6.35 -0.64 2.06
C ALA A 95 -6.65 0.83 1.76
N SER A 96 -5.60 1.65 1.66
CA SER A 96 -5.66 3.05 1.26
C SER A 96 -5.87 3.15 -0.25
N LYS A 97 -6.96 3.79 -0.68
CA LYS A 97 -7.29 3.95 -2.11
C LYS A 97 -6.77 5.25 -2.70
N ASP A 98 -6.62 6.28 -1.87
CA ASP A 98 -6.26 7.62 -2.31
C ASP A 98 -4.74 7.80 -2.41
N ARG A 99 -4.01 7.31 -1.40
CA ARG A 99 -2.55 7.35 -1.33
C ARG A 99 -2.01 5.95 -1.07
N TYR A 100 -1.99 5.13 -2.12
CA TYR A 100 -1.33 3.83 -2.08
C TYR A 100 0.12 3.95 -2.54
N ASN A 101 1.01 3.18 -1.92
CA ASN A 101 2.41 3.14 -2.26
C ASN A 101 2.90 1.68 -2.28
N ALA A 102 3.75 1.34 -3.25
CA ALA A 102 4.32 -0.01 -3.37
C ALA A 102 5.05 -0.47 -2.10
N SER A 103 5.64 0.47 -1.36
CA SER A 103 6.36 0.19 -0.11
C SER A 103 5.45 -0.13 1.09
N GLN A 104 4.12 -0.09 0.95
CA GLN A 104 3.18 -0.43 2.03
C GLN A 104 3.08 -1.94 2.29
N VAL A 105 3.53 -2.77 1.34
CA VAL A 105 3.56 -4.23 1.50
C VAL A 105 4.63 -4.60 2.53
N PRO A 106 4.27 -5.33 3.61
CA PRO A 106 5.23 -5.76 4.62
C PRO A 106 6.14 -6.88 4.09
N PRO A 107 7.30 -7.10 4.71
CA PRO A 107 8.31 -8.04 4.19
C PRO A 107 7.80 -9.47 4.07
N GLU A 108 6.92 -9.91 4.97
CA GLU A 108 6.30 -11.24 4.92
C GLU A 108 5.48 -11.48 3.64
N TRP A 109 4.78 -10.46 3.15
CA TRP A 109 3.97 -10.57 1.93
C TRP A 109 4.76 -10.20 0.66
N HIS A 110 5.83 -9.42 0.79
CA HIS A 110 6.67 -8.99 -0.32
C HIS A 110 7.27 -10.19 -1.08
N GLY A 111 7.80 -11.19 -0.36
CA GLY A 111 8.37 -12.39 -0.99
C GLY A 111 7.37 -13.17 -1.84
N TRP A 112 6.16 -13.36 -1.31
CA TRP A 112 5.06 -14.06 -1.98
C TRP A 112 4.56 -13.31 -3.22
N LEU A 113 4.38 -11.98 -3.09
CA LEU A 113 3.92 -11.11 -4.16
C LEU A 113 4.89 -11.07 -5.34
N HIS A 114 6.19 -11.11 -5.07
CA HIS A 114 7.26 -11.04 -6.07
C HIS A 114 7.71 -12.41 -6.61
N PHE A 115 6.98 -13.49 -6.33
CA PHE A 115 7.32 -14.85 -6.77
C PHE A 115 8.71 -15.32 -6.31
N ILE A 116 9.21 -14.79 -5.19
CA ILE A 116 10.48 -15.23 -4.59
C ILE A 116 10.23 -16.52 -3.80
N THR A 117 9.06 -16.61 -3.16
CA THR A 117 8.63 -17.77 -2.38
C THR A 117 7.14 -18.03 -2.58
N ASP A 118 6.72 -19.27 -2.37
CA ASP A 118 5.32 -19.67 -2.37
C ASP A 118 4.69 -19.67 -0.98
N HIS A 119 5.50 -19.47 0.07
CA HIS A 119 5.02 -19.31 1.43
C HIS A 119 4.17 -18.06 1.56
N THR A 120 3.01 -18.17 2.20
CA THR A 120 2.13 -17.03 2.44
C THR A 120 2.72 -16.10 3.51
N GLY A 121 2.26 -14.85 3.53
CA GLY A 121 2.73 -13.89 4.54
C GLY A 121 2.39 -14.33 5.97
N ASP A 122 1.30 -15.04 6.17
CA ASP A 122 0.89 -15.54 7.49
C ASP A 122 1.84 -16.64 8.00
N GLU A 123 2.34 -17.52 7.13
CA GLU A 123 3.37 -18.50 7.46
C GLU A 123 4.69 -17.81 7.85
N LEU A 124 5.12 -16.83 7.06
CA LEU A 124 6.36 -16.09 7.30
C LEU A 124 6.28 -15.19 8.54
N LEU A 125 5.10 -14.69 8.88
CA LEU A 125 4.88 -13.91 10.09
C LEU A 125 5.20 -14.71 11.35
N MET A 126 4.96 -16.03 11.35
CA MET A 126 5.30 -16.92 12.47
C MET A 126 6.82 -17.02 12.69
N LEU A 127 7.61 -16.81 11.65
CA LEU A 127 9.08 -16.85 11.68
C LEU A 127 9.70 -15.50 12.05
N LYS A 128 8.91 -14.43 12.22
CA LYS A 128 9.41 -13.10 12.53
C LYS A 128 10.17 -13.10 13.88
N PRO A 129 11.42 -12.58 13.92
CA PRO A 129 12.20 -12.58 15.15
C PRO A 129 11.59 -11.67 16.22
N LYS A 130 11.18 -12.25 17.35
CA LYS A 130 10.46 -11.53 18.42
C LYS A 130 11.31 -10.50 19.18
N ARG A 131 12.62 -10.72 19.29
CA ARG A 131 13.51 -9.89 20.14
C ARG A 131 13.82 -8.52 19.54
N TYR A 132 14.00 -8.46 18.22
CA TYR A 132 14.49 -7.27 17.51
C TYR A 132 13.70 -6.98 16.24
N GLY A 133 12.62 -7.71 15.97
CA GLY A 133 11.80 -7.49 14.79
C GLY A 133 11.07 -6.15 14.89
N LEU A 134 11.48 -5.19 14.08
CA LEU A 134 10.75 -3.92 13.94
C LEU A 134 9.46 -4.15 13.17
N ASP A 135 8.52 -3.24 13.38
CA ASP A 135 7.34 -3.15 12.54
C ASP A 135 7.66 -2.50 11.20
N HIS A 136 6.97 -2.99 10.17
CA HIS A 136 7.06 -2.42 8.83
C HIS A 136 6.65 -0.94 8.87
N LYS A 137 7.47 -0.11 8.23
CA LYS A 137 7.23 1.32 8.03
C LYS A 137 7.34 1.56 6.52
N GLU A 138 6.31 2.16 5.94
CA GLU A 138 6.35 2.52 4.52
C GLU A 138 7.44 3.56 4.23
N ASN A 139 7.72 3.78 2.95
CA ASN A 139 8.70 4.77 2.55
C ASN A 139 8.10 6.19 2.58
N PHE A 140 8.54 7.00 3.54
CA PHE A 140 8.13 8.40 3.74
C PHE A 140 9.01 9.43 3.00
N SER A 141 9.79 9.00 2.00
CA SER A 141 10.58 9.92 1.18
C SER A 141 9.71 11.05 0.60
N GLY A 142 10.02 12.30 0.97
CA GLY A 142 9.35 13.50 0.47
C GLY A 142 8.15 13.97 1.30
N GLU A 143 7.79 13.31 2.40
CA GLU A 143 6.63 13.68 3.23
C GLU A 143 6.99 14.60 4.43
N GLY A 144 8.24 15.07 4.49
CA GLY A 144 8.76 16.02 5.48
C GLY A 144 10.06 15.55 6.13
N ASP A 145 10.93 16.49 6.53
CA ASP A 145 12.26 16.18 7.07
C ASP A 145 12.20 15.33 8.36
N GLU A 146 11.15 15.46 9.16
CA GLU A 146 10.95 14.69 10.39
C GLU A 146 10.75 13.18 10.15
N TYR A 147 10.16 12.81 9.00
CA TYR A 147 9.87 11.42 8.66
C TYR A 147 11.01 10.74 7.89
N ILE A 148 11.88 11.55 7.28
CA ILE A 148 12.98 11.11 6.44
C ILE A 148 14.20 10.80 7.30
N TYR A 149 14.95 9.78 6.91
CA TYR A 149 16.22 9.49 7.55
C TYR A 149 17.29 10.50 7.12
N HIS A 150 17.89 11.17 8.10
CA HIS A 150 19.06 12.01 7.90
C HIS A 150 20.31 11.31 8.46
N SER A 151 21.42 11.42 7.73
CA SER A 151 22.71 10.90 8.21
C SER A 151 23.20 11.71 9.42
N LYS A 152 24.06 11.10 10.24
CA LYS A 152 24.53 11.72 11.49
C LYS A 152 25.25 13.07 11.30
N GLY A 153 25.81 13.36 10.12
CA GLY A 153 26.48 14.62 9.83
C GLY A 153 25.58 15.68 9.17
N HIS A 154 24.36 15.31 8.78
CA HIS A 154 23.43 16.20 8.09
C HIS A 154 22.92 17.32 9.01
N THR A 155 22.82 18.54 8.50
CA THR A 155 22.41 19.72 9.28
C THR A 155 21.00 19.61 9.87
N LEU A 156 20.08 18.92 9.18
CA LEU A 156 18.71 18.70 9.67
C LEU A 156 18.60 17.53 10.67
N HIS A 157 19.68 16.78 10.91
CA HIS A 157 19.66 15.71 11.90
C HIS A 157 19.69 16.30 13.32
N PRO A 158 18.73 16.00 14.21
CA PRO A 158 18.57 16.69 15.50
C PRO A 158 19.77 16.53 16.44
N GLY A 159 20.53 15.44 16.30
CA GLY A 159 21.78 15.21 17.02
C GLY A 159 22.97 15.20 16.07
N GLN A 160 23.22 16.31 15.36
CA GLN A 160 24.31 16.41 14.41
C GLN A 160 25.63 16.04 15.09
N ARG A 161 26.27 14.98 14.58
CA ARG A 161 27.50 14.41 15.11
C ARG A 161 28.68 15.26 14.66
N ASP A 162 29.48 15.69 15.63
CA ASP A 162 30.83 16.15 15.37
C ASP A 162 31.77 14.95 15.13
N TRP A 163 32.58 15.05 14.07
CA TRP A 163 33.55 14.03 13.65
C TRP A 163 34.98 14.37 14.07
N THR A 164 35.18 15.44 14.84
CA THR A 164 36.49 15.75 15.45
C THR A 164 37.04 14.53 16.19
N ARG A 165 38.30 14.17 15.88
CA ARG A 165 39.01 13.04 16.48
C ARG A 165 39.91 13.44 17.64
N TYR A 166 39.96 14.73 17.93
CA TYR A 166 40.76 15.33 18.98
C TYR A 166 39.85 16.29 19.75
N GLN A 167 40.20 16.57 21.00
CA GLN A 167 39.52 17.58 21.79
C GLN A 167 40.30 18.89 21.65
N SER A 168 39.64 19.92 21.14
CA SER A 168 40.23 21.26 21.08
C SER A 168 40.43 21.80 22.49
N TRP A 169 41.60 22.39 22.73
CA TRP A 169 41.86 23.09 23.99
C TRP A 169 40.90 24.28 24.15
N GLN A 170 40.22 24.37 25.29
CA GLN A 170 39.29 25.46 25.64
C GLN A 170 39.93 26.32 26.74
N PRO A 171 40.30 27.59 26.48
CA PRO A 171 40.89 28.46 27.49
C PRO A 171 39.90 28.75 28.62
N THR A 172 40.36 28.71 29.87
CA THR A 172 39.61 29.28 30.99
C THR A 172 39.66 30.80 30.89
N LYS A 173 38.51 31.45 30.64
CA LYS A 173 38.45 32.92 30.70
C LYS A 173 38.59 33.35 32.17
N THR A 174 39.68 34.02 32.51
CA THR A 174 39.80 34.73 33.79
C THR A 174 38.92 35.98 33.72
N GLN A 175 38.07 36.19 34.72
CA GLN A 175 37.19 37.37 34.84
C GLN A 175 37.99 38.63 35.14
#